data_AF-A0A0F3H229-F1
#
_entry.id   AF-A0A0F3H229-F1
#
_cell.length_a   1.000
_cell.length_b   1.000
_cell.length_c   1.000
_cell.angle_alpha   90.00
_cell.angle_beta   90.00
_cell.angle_gamma   90.00
#
_symmetry.space_group_name_H-M   'P 1'
#
loop_
_entity.id
_entity.type
_entity.pdbx_description
1 polymer ?
#
loop_
_entity_poly.entity_id
_entity_poly.type
_entity_poly.pdbx_seq_one_letter_code
_entity_poly.pdbx_strand_id
1 'polypeptide(L)' 'MPKVIIYPGQDGYWVAECPSLPGCISQGQTRQDAIENIREAIALYIEVLR' A
#
# COMPACT_ATOMS: atom_id res chain seq x y z
N MET A 1 -10.98 -4.64 -5.65
CA MET A 1 -9.72 -4.13 -5.06
C MET A 1 -9.95 -2.68 -4.66
N PRO A 2 -9.67 -2.27 -3.41
CA PRO A 2 -9.92 -0.89 -2.98
C PRO A 2 -9.03 0.10 -3.74
N LYS A 3 -9.42 1.38 -3.75
CA LYS A 3 -8.64 2.44 -4.38
C LYS A 3 -7.35 2.66 -3.60
N VAL A 4 -6.24 2.77 -4.32
CA VAL A 4 -4.91 3.05 -3.77
C VAL A 4 -4.42 4.39 -4.32
N ILE A 5 -3.86 5.22 -3.46
CA ILE A 5 -3.14 6.45 -3.83
C ILE A 5 -1.65 6.14 -3.81
N ILE A 6 -0.93 6.60 -4.83
CA ILE A 6 0.51 6.36 -5.00
C ILE A 6 1.21 7.69 -5.22
N TYR A 7 2.31 7.89 -4.50
CA TYR A 7 3.12 9.11 -4.59
C TYR A 7 4.60 8.83 -4.28
N PRO A 8 5.52 9.70 -4.72
CA PRO A 8 6.93 9.61 -4.34
C PRO A 8 7.13 9.77 -2.83
N GLY A 9 7.93 8.88 -2.24
CA GLY A 9 8.37 8.93 -0.84
C GLY A 9 9.79 9.51 -0.69
N GLN A 10 10.41 9.24 0.45
CA GLN A 10 11.79 9.62 0.73
C GLN A 10 12.78 8.65 0.08
N ASP A 11 14.02 9.09 -0.12
CA ASP A 11 15.14 8.26 -0.60
C ASP A 11 14.87 7.50 -1.92
N GLY A 12 14.04 8.07 -2.79
CA GLY A 12 13.68 7.48 -4.07
C GLY A 12 12.63 6.36 -4.01
N TYR A 13 12.05 6.10 -2.84
CA TYR A 13 10.96 5.13 -2.69
C TYR A 13 9.63 5.69 -3.22
N TRP A 14 8.70 4.78 -3.46
CA TRP A 14 7.29 5.04 -3.71
C TRP A 14 6.48 4.61 -2.50
N VAL A 15 5.49 5.42 -2.14
CA VAL A 15 4.51 5.12 -1.09
C VAL A 15 3.18 4.81 -1.74
N ALA A 16 2.50 3.80 -1.21
CA ALA A 16 1.16 3.42 -1.58
C ALA A 16 0.27 3.35 -0.32
N GLU A 17 -0.88 4.01 -0.35
CA GLU A 17 -1.83 4.03 0.76
C GLU A 17 -3.24 3.69 0.29
N CYS A 18 -4.01 3.05 1.17
CA CYS A 18 -5.41 2.73 0.92
C CYS A 18 -6.31 3.59 1.84
N PRO A 19 -6.90 4.70 1.36
CA PRO A 19 -7.69 5.60 2.21
C PRO A 19 -8.91 4.95 2.87
N SER A 20 -9.47 3.90 2.24
CA SER A 20 -10.59 3.15 2.79
C SER A 20 -10.20 2.20 3.92
N LEU A 21 -8.90 1.97 4.14
CA LEU A 21 -8.36 1.13 5.21
C LEU A 21 -7.35 1.96 6.01
N PRO A 22 -7.81 2.70 7.04
CA PRO A 22 -6.96 3.61 7.80
C PRO A 22 -5.70 2.92 8.34
N GLY A 23 -4.53 3.50 8.08
CA GLY A 23 -3.23 2.94 8.47
C GLY A 23 -2.68 1.86 7.54
N CYS A 24 -3.41 1.42 6.51
CA CYS A 24 -2.92 0.49 5.51
C CYS A 24 -2.03 1.25 4.50
N ILE A 25 -0.74 1.28 4.78
CA ILE A 25 0.30 1.95 3.99
C ILE A 25 1.40 0.95 3.70
N SER A 26 1.99 1.05 2.52
CA SER A 26 3.16 0.27 2.12
C SER A 26 4.09 1.10 1.25
N GLN A 27 5.29 0.60 0.99
CA GLN A 27 6.30 1.29 0.19
C GLN A 27 7.12 0.32 -0.64
N GLY A 28 7.77 0.82 -1.68
CA GLY A 28 8.67 0.03 -2.53
C GLY A 28 9.67 0.92 -3.29
N GLN A 29 10.78 0.34 -3.75
CA GLN A 29 11.80 1.10 -4.47
C GLN A 29 11.29 1.54 -5.84
N THR A 30 10.41 0.74 -6.45
CA THR A 30 9.69 1.12 -7.67
C THR A 30 8.21 1.32 -7.40
N ARG A 31 7.54 2.00 -8.34
CA ARG A 31 6.09 2.15 -8.33
C ARG A 31 5.38 0.79 -8.31
N GLN A 32 5.92 -0.21 -9.01
CA GLN A 32 5.33 -1.54 -9.05
C GLN A 32 5.48 -2.26 -7.71
N ASP A 33 6.65 -2.16 -7.06
CA ASP A 33 6.88 -2.78 -5.75
C ASP A 33 5.91 -2.22 -4.71
N ALA A 34 5.72 -0.90 -4.67
CA ALA A 34 4.77 -0.28 -3.75
C ALA A 34 3.33 -0.78 -3.99
N ILE A 35 2.97 -1.07 -5.24
CA ILE A 35 1.66 -1.63 -5.63
C ILE A 35 1.51 -3.09 -5.17
N GLU A 36 2.52 -3.94 -5.39
CA GLU A 36 2.43 -5.33 -4.93
C GLU A 36 2.40 -5.39 -3.39
N ASN A 37 3.26 -4.62 -2.73
CA ASN A 37 3.34 -4.63 -1.27
C ASN A 37 2.05 -4.11 -0.61
N ILE A 38 1.38 -3.10 -1.19
CA ILE A 38 0.09 -2.64 -0.64
C ILE A 38 -1.05 -3.66 -0.89
N ARG A 39 -0.99 -4.46 -1.97
CA ARG A 39 -2.00 -5.52 -2.20
C ARG A 39 -1.91 -6.60 -1.13
N GLU A 40 -0.70 -7.00 -0.77
CA GLU A 40 -0.47 -7.96 0.32
C GLU A 40 -0.95 -7.37 1.67
N ALA A 41 -0.58 -6.12 1.97
CA ALA A 41 -1.03 -5.45 3.18
C ALA A 41 -2.57 -5.35 3.29
N ILE A 42 -3.26 -5.04 2.18
CA ILE A 42 -4.73 -5.02 2.13
C ILE A 42 -5.30 -6.42 2.41
N ALA A 43 -4.73 -7.47 1.82
CA ALA A 43 -5.19 -8.84 2.03
C ALA A 43 -5.07 -9.25 3.51
N LEU A 44 -3.92 -8.99 4.13
CA LEU A 44 -3.67 -9.27 5.54
C LEU A 44 -4.58 -8.45 6.46
N TYR A 45 -4.79 -7.17 6.15
CA TYR A 45 -5.70 -6.30 6.91
C TYR A 45 -7.12 -6.86 6.95
N ILE A 46 -7.63 -7.32 5.80
CA ILE A 46 -8.97 -7.91 5.70
C ILE A 46 -9.04 -9.27 6.40
N GLU A 47 -7.97 -10.07 6.34
CA GLU A 47 -7.90 -11.36 7.00
C GLU A 47 -8.05 -11.25 8.52
N VAL A 48 -7.39 -10.28 9.14
CA VAL A 48 -7.45 -10.05 10.60
C VAL A 48 -8.79 -9.47 11.08
N LEU A 49 -9.57 -8.85 10.20
CA LEU A 49 -10.91 -8.33 10.52
C LEU A 49 -12.02 -9.39 10.49
N ARG A 50 -11.73 -10.61 10.05
CA ARG A 50 -12.65 -11.75 10.12
C ARG A 50 -12.66 -12.37 11.50
#